data_AF-A0AAF1BJL2-F1
#
_entry.id   AF-A0AAF1BJL2-F1
#
_cell.length_a   1.000
_cell.length_b   1.000
_cell.length_c   1.000
_cell.angle_alpha   90.00
_cell.angle_beta   90.00
_cell.angle_gamma   90.00
#
_symmetry.space_group_name_H-M   'P 1'
#
loop_
_entity.id
_entity.type
_entity.pdbx_description
1 polymer ?
#
loop_
_entity_poly.entity_id
_entity_poly.type
_entity_poly.pdbx_seq_one_letter_code
_entity_poly.pdbx_strand_id
1 'polypeptide(L)'
;MRGLTALRASACRRPVARALSTSARASAPLAKPRIDYARFLSDPEATSRNIVERALPLAADHVERLRAAREAQLGAEHSLNDARAAQGVASAVLKDKSKTGAEKQVAIAHAKLLKDEVQKLEAAHAEAERALLELALVLPNFSHPATPIGAEENATLLESFGPAPLPTSEARDHVRVTEAYRWLDPAASATTTGSSWPFLLGATAQLEHALSGYALSTAIKHGYTPVSPPEVISADVAWRCGFQPRDGDNGPRQTYFLESEHGDHAHKQLCLAGTAEIPLAAMNAGRTLAHAQLPVRYVGVGRAFRAEAGARGADTRGLYRVHQFTKVELFAITASGGGKSDAVMEEIRGIQKEIAEGLGLSVRVLDMPTSELGASASRKYDMEAWMPGRGKWGEITSTSNCTDYQARRLGIRYKDGDGLHFAHTLNGTGAAVPRLIVALLENGVRLGAEGQVEGVDLPQVLRAFWLGPEKDGDGDVIRWV
;
A
#
# COMPACT_ATOMS: atom_id res chain seq x y z
N MET A 1 66.96 -19.99 -9.29
CA MET A 1 65.95 -21.09 -9.30
C MET A 1 64.90 -20.74 -8.25
N ARG A 2 63.83 -20.03 -8.64
CA ARG A 2 62.46 -20.55 -8.83
C ARG A 2 61.91 -21.32 -7.62
N GLY A 3 61.04 -20.65 -6.87
CA GLY A 3 60.13 -21.25 -5.89
C GLY A 3 58.94 -20.32 -5.71
N LEU A 4 58.04 -20.28 -6.70
CA LEU A 4 56.72 -19.65 -6.56
C LEU A 4 55.80 -20.58 -5.77
N THR A 5 55.38 -20.15 -4.59
CA THR A 5 54.28 -20.76 -3.84
C THR A 5 52.98 -20.14 -4.31
N ALA A 6 52.19 -20.90 -5.08
CA ALA A 6 50.87 -20.48 -5.53
C ALA A 6 49.85 -20.63 -4.38
N LEU A 7 49.34 -19.51 -3.85
CA LEU A 7 48.10 -19.51 -3.07
C LEU A 7 46.92 -19.72 -4.03
N ARG A 8 46.18 -20.82 -3.81
CA ARG A 8 44.90 -21.09 -4.46
C ARG A 8 43.88 -20.05 -4.01
N ALA A 9 43.47 -19.18 -4.93
CA ALA A 9 42.26 -18.38 -4.77
C ALA A 9 41.04 -19.33 -4.80
N SER A 10 40.28 -19.32 -3.70
CA SER A 10 38.99 -20.00 -3.61
C SER A 10 38.02 -19.37 -4.60
N ALA A 11 37.41 -20.19 -5.45
CA ALA A 11 36.49 -19.77 -6.49
C ALA A 11 35.26 -19.09 -5.87
N CYS A 12 35.21 -17.76 -5.99
CA CYS A 12 34.01 -16.97 -5.71
C CYS A 12 32.91 -17.41 -6.68
N ARG A 13 31.87 -18.09 -6.17
CA ARG A 13 30.68 -18.44 -6.95
C ARG A 13 30.02 -17.14 -7.42
N ARG A 14 30.00 -16.93 -8.73
CA ARG A 14 29.27 -15.82 -9.36
C ARG A 14 27.78 -15.91 -9.00
N PRO A 15 27.11 -14.81 -8.65
CA PRO A 15 25.65 -14.80 -8.61
C PRO A 15 25.17 -14.94 -10.06
N VAL A 16 24.30 -15.91 -10.31
CA VAL A 16 23.61 -16.06 -11.58
C VAL A 16 22.65 -14.88 -11.70
N ALA A 17 23.11 -13.80 -12.36
CA ALA A 17 22.26 -12.72 -12.81
C ALA A 17 21.27 -13.30 -13.82
N ARG A 18 20.08 -13.66 -13.36
CA ARG A 18 18.99 -14.11 -14.23
C ARG A 18 18.51 -12.87 -14.98
N ALA A 19 18.92 -12.76 -16.24
CA ALA A 19 18.52 -11.69 -17.13
C ALA A 19 16.99 -11.55 -17.13
N LEU A 20 16.51 -10.39 -16.69
CA LEU A 20 15.14 -9.96 -16.94
C LEU A 20 15.00 -9.82 -18.46
N SER A 21 14.45 -10.84 -19.11
CA SER A 21 14.10 -10.82 -20.53
C SER A 21 13.12 -9.68 -20.78
N THR A 22 13.63 -8.57 -21.31
CA THR A 22 12.87 -7.41 -21.76
C THR A 22 12.29 -7.64 -23.15
N SER A 23 11.14 -8.34 -23.22
CA SER A 23 10.22 -8.07 -24.33
C SER A 23 9.28 -6.95 -23.87
N ALA A 24 9.66 -5.69 -24.16
CA ALA A 24 8.81 -4.54 -23.93
C ALA A 24 7.62 -4.59 -24.89
N ARG A 25 6.57 -5.34 -24.53
CA ARG A 25 5.22 -5.07 -25.03
C ARG A 25 4.79 -3.75 -24.43
N ALA A 26 4.39 -2.78 -25.26
CA ALA A 26 3.61 -1.63 -24.82
C ALA A 26 2.56 -2.11 -23.81
N SER A 27 2.53 -1.53 -22.61
CA SER A 27 1.73 -2.08 -21.51
C SER A 27 0.26 -2.05 -21.91
N ALA A 28 -0.30 -3.22 -22.21
CA ALA A 28 -1.75 -3.36 -22.32
C ALA A 28 -2.39 -2.80 -21.04
N PRO A 29 -3.60 -2.20 -21.12
CA PRO A 29 -4.32 -1.80 -19.92
C PRO A 29 -4.44 -3.00 -18.96
N LEU A 30 -4.37 -2.73 -17.66
CA LEU A 30 -4.51 -3.79 -16.66
C LEU A 30 -5.85 -4.49 -16.88
N ALA A 31 -5.83 -5.82 -16.87
CA ALA A 31 -7.04 -6.62 -16.99
C ALA A 31 -8.05 -6.22 -15.91
N LYS A 32 -9.34 -6.46 -16.18
CA LYS A 32 -10.41 -6.25 -15.18
C LYS A 32 -10.07 -6.99 -13.88
N PRO A 33 -10.29 -6.38 -12.69
CA PRO A 33 -10.18 -7.06 -11.40
C PRO A 33 -10.95 -8.38 -11.37
N ARG A 34 -10.41 -9.39 -10.69
CA ARG A 34 -11.03 -10.71 -10.54
C ARG A 34 -11.47 -10.93 -9.10
N ILE A 35 -12.62 -10.36 -8.76
CA ILE A 35 -13.19 -10.43 -7.41
C ILE A 35 -13.76 -11.83 -7.13
N ASP A 36 -13.64 -12.29 -5.88
CA ASP A 36 -14.23 -13.55 -5.42
C ASP A 36 -15.69 -13.36 -5.01
N TYR A 37 -16.59 -13.29 -5.98
CA TYR A 37 -18.02 -13.10 -5.71
C TYR A 37 -18.59 -14.21 -4.82
N ALA A 38 -18.10 -15.44 -4.99
CA ALA A 38 -18.55 -16.58 -4.18
C ALA A 38 -18.23 -16.35 -2.70
N ARG A 39 -17.03 -15.85 -2.37
CA ARG A 39 -16.66 -15.53 -0.99
C ARG A 39 -17.60 -14.51 -0.33
N PHE A 40 -18.06 -13.50 -1.06
CA PHE A 40 -18.97 -12.49 -0.53
C PHE A 40 -20.43 -12.98 -0.44
N LEU A 41 -20.84 -13.89 -1.32
CA LEU A 41 -22.23 -14.33 -1.44
C LEU A 41 -22.52 -15.68 -0.75
N SER A 42 -21.50 -16.43 -0.35
CA SER A 42 -21.68 -17.71 0.37
C SER A 42 -22.22 -17.53 1.78
N ASP A 43 -21.85 -16.43 2.45
CA ASP A 43 -22.40 -16.00 3.73
C ASP A 43 -22.70 -14.49 3.68
N PRO A 44 -23.87 -14.11 3.14
CA PRO A 44 -24.29 -12.71 3.00
C PRO A 44 -24.36 -11.98 4.34
N GLU A 45 -24.71 -12.68 5.43
CA GLU A 45 -24.77 -12.09 6.76
C GLU A 45 -23.37 -11.76 7.28
N ALA A 46 -22.40 -12.65 7.09
CA ALA A 46 -21.01 -12.36 7.43
C ALA A 46 -20.44 -11.18 6.63
N THR A 47 -20.77 -11.09 5.33
CA THR A 47 -20.38 -9.94 4.51
C THR A 47 -21.00 -8.65 5.05
N SER A 48 -22.30 -8.65 5.36
CA SER A 48 -22.98 -7.49 5.97
C SER A 48 -22.39 -7.11 7.32
N ARG A 49 -22.11 -8.08 8.20
CA ARG A 49 -21.43 -7.84 9.48
C ARG A 49 -20.05 -7.21 9.27
N ASN A 50 -19.23 -7.75 8.37
CA ASN A 50 -17.91 -7.20 8.06
C ASN A 50 -17.98 -5.75 7.54
N ILE A 51 -18.99 -5.41 6.72
CA ILE A 51 -19.20 -4.03 6.25
C ILE A 51 -19.49 -3.09 7.43
N VAL A 52 -20.39 -3.50 8.33
CA VAL A 52 -20.80 -2.73 9.51
C VAL A 52 -19.63 -2.55 10.48
N GLU A 53 -18.94 -3.64 10.82
CA GLU A 53 -17.79 -3.62 11.74
C GLU A 53 -16.62 -2.78 11.23
N ARG A 54 -16.46 -2.66 9.91
CA ARG A 54 -15.45 -1.79 9.28
C ARG A 54 -15.90 -0.35 9.11
N ALA A 55 -17.10 0.00 9.59
CA ALA A 55 -17.69 1.35 9.53
C ALA A 55 -17.67 1.93 8.11
N LEU A 56 -18.04 1.13 7.10
CA LEU A 56 -18.13 1.61 5.73
C LEU A 56 -19.49 2.28 5.46
N PRO A 57 -19.53 3.42 4.75
CA PRO A 57 -20.76 4.13 4.43
C PRO A 57 -21.50 3.47 3.25
N LEU A 58 -21.74 2.17 3.32
CA LEU A 58 -22.50 1.43 2.30
C LEU A 58 -23.97 1.33 2.71
N ALA A 59 -24.85 1.29 1.71
CA ALA A 59 -26.28 1.10 1.95
C ALA A 59 -26.55 -0.29 2.57
N ALA A 60 -27.57 -0.37 3.43
CA ALA A 60 -27.92 -1.62 4.11
C ALA A 60 -28.30 -2.76 3.15
N ASP A 61 -28.79 -2.42 1.95
CA ASP A 61 -29.16 -3.36 0.90
C ASP A 61 -28.00 -3.71 -0.06
N HIS A 62 -26.77 -3.25 0.21
CA HIS A 62 -25.64 -3.41 -0.72
C HIS A 62 -25.34 -4.87 -1.07
N VAL A 63 -25.39 -5.77 -0.09
CA VAL A 63 -25.14 -7.21 -0.30
C VAL A 63 -26.25 -7.85 -1.14
N GLU A 64 -27.51 -7.44 -0.95
CA GLU A 64 -28.63 -7.94 -1.76
C GLU A 64 -28.58 -7.39 -3.18
N ARG A 65 -28.18 -6.13 -3.37
CA ARG A 65 -27.91 -5.56 -4.70
C ARG A 65 -26.77 -6.30 -5.40
N LEU A 66 -25.71 -6.68 -4.68
CA LEU A 66 -24.62 -7.48 -5.23
C LEU A 66 -25.11 -8.87 -5.66
N ARG A 67 -25.95 -9.53 -4.84
CA ARG A 67 -26.55 -10.83 -5.18
C ARG A 67 -27.41 -10.73 -6.44
N ALA A 68 -28.32 -9.77 -6.49
CA ALA A 68 -29.19 -9.54 -7.65
C ALA A 68 -28.37 -9.24 -8.92
N ALA A 69 -27.30 -8.43 -8.81
CA ALA A 69 -26.40 -8.18 -9.92
C ALA A 69 -25.65 -9.45 -10.37
N ARG A 70 -25.28 -10.33 -9.45
CA ARG A 70 -24.65 -11.62 -9.77
C ARG A 70 -25.62 -12.55 -10.49
N GLU A 71 -26.86 -12.64 -10.03
CA GLU A 71 -27.91 -13.43 -10.69
C GLU A 71 -28.20 -12.91 -12.11
N ALA A 72 -28.33 -11.59 -12.27
CA ALA A 72 -28.51 -10.96 -13.57
C ALA A 72 -27.33 -11.24 -14.52
N GLN A 73 -26.09 -11.15 -14.02
CA GLN A 73 -24.89 -11.44 -14.80
C GLN A 73 -24.84 -12.91 -15.24
N LEU A 74 -25.17 -13.86 -14.35
CA LEU A 74 -25.24 -15.29 -14.68
C LEU A 74 -26.34 -15.60 -15.68
N GLY A 75 -27.52 -14.97 -15.55
CA GLY A 75 -28.63 -15.12 -16.51
C GLY A 75 -28.27 -14.59 -17.90
N ALA A 76 -27.63 -13.42 -17.97
CA ALA A 76 -27.13 -12.85 -19.23
C ALA A 76 -26.05 -13.73 -19.87
N GLU A 77 -25.14 -14.29 -19.07
CA GLU A 77 -24.10 -15.22 -19.54
C GLU A 77 -24.70 -16.50 -20.11
N HIS A 78 -25.70 -17.08 -19.42
CA HIS A 78 -26.40 -18.27 -19.90
C HIS A 78 -27.10 -18.01 -21.23
N SER A 79 -27.85 -16.91 -21.33
CA SER A 79 -28.58 -16.51 -22.54
C SER A 79 -27.63 -16.27 -23.72
N LEU A 80 -26.48 -15.64 -23.47
CA LEU A 80 -25.44 -15.42 -24.47
C LEU A 80 -24.83 -16.74 -24.96
N ASN A 81 -24.56 -17.67 -24.05
CA ASN A 81 -24.00 -18.98 -24.41
C ASN A 81 -24.98 -19.80 -25.25
N ASP A 82 -26.27 -19.77 -24.93
CA ASP A 82 -27.32 -20.44 -25.72
C ASP A 82 -27.44 -19.84 -27.12
N ALA A 83 -27.43 -18.50 -27.24
CA ALA A 83 -27.47 -17.81 -28.52
C ALA A 83 -26.22 -18.10 -29.38
N ARG A 84 -25.02 -18.18 -28.77
CA ARG A 84 -23.78 -18.58 -29.46
C ARG A 84 -23.83 -20.03 -29.93
N ALA A 85 -24.38 -20.94 -29.13
CA ALA A 85 -24.58 -22.33 -29.52
C ALA A 85 -25.52 -22.42 -30.73
N ALA A 86 -26.66 -21.72 -30.68
CA ALA A 86 -27.61 -21.64 -31.80
C ALA A 86 -26.97 -21.03 -33.07
N GLN A 87 -26.17 -19.96 -32.93
CA GLN A 87 -25.42 -19.36 -34.02
C GLN A 87 -24.40 -20.33 -34.62
N GLY A 88 -23.73 -21.14 -33.79
CA GLY A 88 -22.82 -22.20 -34.23
C GLY A 88 -23.51 -23.26 -35.07
N VAL A 89 -24.70 -23.71 -34.65
CA VAL A 89 -25.55 -24.64 -35.41
C VAL A 89 -25.99 -24.01 -36.74
N ALA A 90 -26.50 -22.78 -36.73
CA ALA A 90 -26.91 -22.08 -37.96
C ALA A 90 -25.74 -21.88 -38.93
N SER A 91 -24.53 -21.60 -38.42
CA SER A 91 -23.32 -21.49 -39.23
C SER A 91 -22.89 -22.81 -39.84
N ALA A 92 -23.11 -23.95 -39.16
CA ALA A 92 -22.88 -25.27 -39.72
C ALA A 92 -23.86 -25.58 -40.85
N VAL A 93 -25.15 -25.25 -40.67
CA VAL A 93 -26.19 -25.39 -41.70
C VAL A 93 -25.88 -24.56 -42.95
N LEU A 94 -25.30 -23.37 -42.81
CA LEU A 94 -24.88 -22.54 -43.94
C LEU A 94 -23.68 -23.11 -44.73
N LYS A 95 -22.84 -23.91 -44.08
CA LYS A 95 -21.69 -24.57 -44.71
C LYS A 95 -22.06 -25.87 -45.43
N ASP A 96 -23.26 -26.38 -45.20
CA ASP A 96 -23.79 -27.56 -45.89
C ASP A 96 -24.07 -27.23 -47.36
N LYS A 97 -23.31 -27.87 -48.26
CA LYS A 97 -23.39 -27.67 -49.71
C LYS A 97 -24.65 -28.30 -50.33
N SER A 98 -25.40 -29.12 -49.58
CA SER A 98 -26.64 -29.75 -50.06
C SER A 98 -27.82 -28.77 -50.12
N LYS A 99 -27.78 -27.68 -49.34
CA LYS A 99 -28.85 -26.67 -49.32
C LYS A 99 -28.75 -25.70 -50.49
N THR A 100 -29.83 -25.54 -51.24
CA THR A 100 -29.88 -24.68 -52.45
C THR A 100 -31.10 -23.77 -52.46
N GLY A 101 -31.05 -22.71 -53.26
CA GLY A 101 -32.18 -21.81 -53.51
C GLY A 101 -32.79 -21.20 -52.23
N ALA A 102 -34.10 -21.41 -52.05
CA ALA A 102 -34.88 -20.82 -50.96
C ALA A 102 -34.42 -21.28 -49.56
N GLU A 103 -34.01 -22.54 -49.41
CA GLU A 103 -33.55 -23.07 -48.11
C GLU A 103 -32.28 -22.38 -47.62
N LYS A 104 -31.39 -22.03 -48.56
CA LYS A 104 -30.18 -21.27 -48.27
C LYS A 104 -30.51 -19.83 -47.88
N GLN A 105 -31.49 -19.19 -48.53
CA GLN A 105 -31.92 -17.83 -48.14
C GLN A 105 -32.56 -17.80 -46.75
N VAL A 106 -33.39 -18.79 -46.39
CA VAL A 106 -33.95 -18.94 -45.04
C VAL A 106 -32.85 -19.12 -44.01
N ALA A 107 -31.85 -19.97 -44.29
CA ALA A 107 -30.71 -20.17 -43.40
C ALA A 107 -29.86 -18.89 -43.22
N ILE A 108 -29.67 -18.10 -44.29
CA ILE A 108 -28.97 -16.81 -44.23
C ILE A 108 -29.74 -15.80 -43.35
N ALA A 109 -31.06 -15.69 -43.54
CA ALA A 109 -31.89 -14.80 -42.75
C ALA A 109 -31.88 -15.19 -41.26
N HIS A 110 -32.01 -16.48 -40.95
CA HIS A 110 -31.94 -16.99 -39.58
C HIS A 110 -30.57 -16.75 -38.93
N ALA A 111 -29.47 -16.98 -39.66
CA ALA A 111 -28.13 -16.70 -39.16
C ALA A 111 -27.88 -15.21 -38.91
N LYS A 112 -28.47 -14.33 -39.73
CA LYS A 112 -28.41 -12.87 -39.51
C LYS A 112 -29.15 -12.49 -38.22
N LEU A 113 -30.36 -13.00 -38.01
CA LEU A 113 -31.13 -12.76 -36.78
C LEU A 113 -30.37 -13.22 -35.53
N LEU A 114 -29.76 -14.41 -35.57
CA LEU A 114 -28.95 -14.93 -34.47
C LEU A 114 -27.69 -14.09 -34.23
N LYS A 115 -27.08 -13.54 -35.29
CA LYS A 115 -25.94 -12.64 -35.14
C LYS A 115 -26.34 -11.34 -34.42
N ASP A 116 -27.46 -10.75 -34.80
CA ASP A 116 -27.98 -9.53 -34.18
C ASP A 116 -28.36 -9.78 -32.70
N GLU A 117 -28.96 -10.94 -32.41
CA GLU A 117 -29.29 -11.34 -31.03
C GLU A 117 -28.04 -11.60 -30.18
N VAL A 118 -27.01 -12.27 -30.71
CA VAL A 118 -25.73 -12.45 -30.02
C VAL A 118 -25.11 -11.09 -29.70
N GLN A 119 -25.09 -10.14 -30.64
CA GLN A 119 -24.54 -8.79 -30.38
C GLN A 119 -25.28 -8.06 -29.26
N LYS A 120 -26.61 -8.16 -29.23
CA LYS A 120 -27.43 -7.59 -28.16
C LYS A 120 -27.15 -8.23 -26.80
N LEU A 121 -27.06 -9.57 -26.76
CA LEU A 121 -26.77 -10.30 -25.53
C LEU A 121 -25.33 -10.08 -25.04
N GLU A 122 -24.37 -9.88 -25.94
CA GLU A 122 -23.00 -9.48 -25.59
C GLU A 122 -22.98 -8.12 -24.90
N ALA A 123 -23.73 -7.14 -25.42
CA ALA A 123 -23.86 -5.83 -24.78
C ALA A 123 -24.54 -5.92 -23.40
N ALA A 124 -25.61 -6.71 -23.29
CA ALA A 124 -26.32 -6.92 -22.02
C ALA A 124 -25.45 -7.64 -20.96
N HIS A 125 -24.68 -8.67 -21.37
CA HIS A 125 -23.74 -9.35 -20.49
C HIS A 125 -22.62 -8.41 -20.03
N ALA A 126 -22.06 -7.61 -20.94
CA ALA A 126 -21.02 -6.64 -20.59
C ALA A 126 -21.51 -5.57 -19.60
N GLU A 127 -22.76 -5.11 -19.75
CA GLU A 127 -23.40 -4.19 -18.81
C GLU A 127 -23.60 -4.84 -17.43
N ALA A 128 -24.14 -6.06 -17.38
CA ALA A 128 -24.34 -6.79 -16.14
C ALA A 128 -23.01 -7.09 -15.42
N GLU A 129 -21.96 -7.45 -16.16
CA GLU A 129 -20.60 -7.59 -15.63
C GLU A 129 -20.07 -6.29 -15.03
N ARG A 130 -20.30 -5.15 -15.70
CA ARG A 130 -19.85 -3.83 -15.21
C ARG A 130 -20.56 -3.47 -13.91
N ALA A 131 -21.89 -3.56 -13.87
CA ALA A 131 -22.68 -3.25 -12.68
C ALA A 131 -22.30 -4.14 -11.48
N LEU A 132 -22.11 -5.44 -11.71
CA LEU A 132 -21.65 -6.38 -10.68
C LEU A 132 -20.26 -5.99 -10.16
N LEU A 133 -19.32 -5.66 -11.06
CA LEU A 133 -17.98 -5.28 -10.68
C LEU A 133 -17.95 -3.97 -9.88
N GLU A 134 -18.71 -2.95 -10.27
CA GLU A 134 -18.81 -1.68 -9.55
C GLU A 134 -19.28 -1.87 -8.11
N LEU A 135 -20.33 -2.69 -7.90
CA LEU A 135 -20.81 -3.03 -6.56
C LEU A 135 -19.78 -3.82 -5.74
N ALA A 136 -18.98 -4.66 -6.39
CA ALA A 136 -17.97 -5.46 -5.70
C ALA A 136 -16.69 -4.69 -5.37
N LEU A 137 -16.34 -3.66 -6.14
CA LEU A 137 -15.09 -2.92 -5.96
C LEU A 137 -15.06 -2.09 -4.69
N VAL A 138 -16.21 -1.60 -4.23
CA VAL A 138 -16.36 -0.83 -2.98
C VAL A 138 -16.30 -1.69 -1.72
N LEU A 139 -16.38 -3.01 -1.85
CA LEU A 139 -16.28 -3.92 -0.71
C LEU A 139 -14.84 -3.98 -0.19
N PRO A 140 -14.66 -3.93 1.14
CA PRO A 140 -13.35 -4.07 1.74
C PRO A 140 -12.90 -5.53 1.68
N ASN A 141 -11.67 -5.78 2.12
CA ASN A 141 -11.26 -7.11 2.50
C ASN A 141 -12.08 -7.61 3.70
N PHE A 142 -12.11 -8.93 3.90
CA PHE A 142 -12.61 -9.51 5.14
C PHE A 142 -11.59 -9.31 6.26
N SER A 143 -12.08 -8.87 7.41
CA SER A 143 -11.28 -8.78 8.63
C SER A 143 -10.86 -10.17 9.10
N HIS A 144 -9.65 -10.27 9.66
CA HIS A 144 -9.14 -11.50 10.23
C HIS A 144 -9.95 -11.84 11.50
N PRO A 145 -10.24 -13.12 11.80
CA PRO A 145 -11.08 -13.48 12.96
C PRO A 145 -10.54 -13.02 14.32
N ALA A 146 -9.23 -12.79 14.43
CA ALA A 146 -8.58 -12.27 15.63
C ALA A 146 -8.51 -10.74 15.71
N THR A 147 -8.96 -10.01 14.67
CA THR A 147 -8.97 -8.54 14.69
C THR A 147 -9.94 -8.05 15.76
N PRO A 148 -9.54 -7.12 16.65
CA PRO A 148 -10.45 -6.51 17.61
C PRO A 148 -11.61 -5.80 16.90
N ILE A 149 -12.83 -5.94 17.41
CA ILE A 149 -14.01 -5.34 16.77
C ILE A 149 -14.24 -3.94 17.32
N GLY A 150 -14.50 -2.97 16.45
CA GLY A 150 -14.97 -1.63 16.82
C GLY A 150 -14.08 -0.48 16.35
N ALA A 151 -14.16 0.63 17.10
CA ALA A 151 -13.43 1.87 16.86
C ALA A 151 -11.99 1.81 17.40
N GLU A 152 -11.16 2.80 17.07
CA GLU A 152 -9.73 2.90 17.42
C GLU A 152 -9.42 2.61 18.90
N GLU A 153 -10.31 2.99 19.83
CA GLU A 153 -10.14 2.76 21.27
C GLU A 153 -10.11 1.28 21.65
N ASN A 154 -10.62 0.40 20.79
CA ASN A 154 -10.61 -1.05 20.99
C ASN A 154 -9.31 -1.72 20.51
N ALA A 155 -8.32 -0.94 20.07
CA ALA A 155 -7.00 -1.46 19.75
C ALA A 155 -6.41 -2.25 20.94
N THR A 156 -5.91 -3.45 20.66
CA THR A 156 -5.38 -4.34 21.72
C THR A 156 -3.86 -4.20 21.82
N LEU A 157 -3.36 -3.91 23.02
CA LEU A 157 -1.92 -3.88 23.28
C LEU A 157 -1.33 -5.30 23.20
N LEU A 158 -0.42 -5.52 22.25
CA LEU A 158 0.26 -6.79 22.07
C LEU A 158 1.58 -6.86 22.88
N GLU A 159 2.34 -5.77 22.86
CA GLU A 159 3.68 -5.72 23.47
C GLU A 159 4.11 -4.26 23.68
N SER A 160 4.98 -4.03 24.67
CA SER A 160 5.72 -2.78 24.84
C SER A 160 7.21 -3.08 25.06
N PHE A 161 8.08 -2.26 24.50
CA PHE A 161 9.54 -2.41 24.61
C PHE A 161 10.26 -1.06 24.57
N GLY A 162 11.58 -1.09 24.83
CA GLY A 162 12.42 0.10 24.93
C GLY A 162 12.53 0.64 26.36
N PRO A 163 13.11 1.83 26.54
CA PRO A 163 13.22 2.48 27.85
C PRO A 163 11.84 2.85 28.41
N ALA A 164 11.78 3.13 29.71
CA ALA A 164 10.56 3.66 30.32
C ALA A 164 10.18 5.02 29.67
N PRO A 165 8.90 5.27 29.36
CA PRO A 165 8.44 6.56 28.84
C PRO A 165 8.89 7.72 29.75
N LEU A 166 9.50 8.75 29.16
CA LEU A 166 9.81 9.98 29.88
C LEU A 166 8.52 10.69 30.32
N PRO A 167 8.52 11.43 31.44
CA PRO A 167 7.38 12.26 31.81
C PRO A 167 7.03 13.27 30.72
N THR A 168 5.73 13.55 30.55
CA THR A 168 5.26 14.60 29.64
C THR A 168 5.86 15.95 30.04
N SER A 169 6.36 16.71 29.07
CA SER A 169 6.96 18.02 29.29
C SER A 169 6.87 18.89 28.05
N GLU A 170 6.17 20.02 28.12
CA GLU A 170 6.09 20.99 27.01
C GLU A 170 7.45 21.57 26.63
N ALA A 171 8.42 21.59 27.55
CA ALA A 171 9.79 22.02 27.25
C ALA A 171 10.50 21.08 26.25
N ARG A 172 9.99 19.84 26.10
CA ARG A 172 10.50 18.86 25.15
C ARG A 172 9.78 18.87 23.80
N ASP A 173 8.80 19.75 23.59
CA ASP A 173 8.08 19.85 22.32
C ASP A 173 9.04 20.02 21.13
N HIS A 174 8.94 19.14 20.14
CA HIS A 174 9.79 19.17 18.96
C HIS A 174 9.76 20.52 18.23
N VAL A 175 8.63 21.25 18.26
CA VAL A 175 8.55 22.58 17.64
C VAL A 175 9.48 23.55 18.34
N ARG A 176 9.49 23.58 19.68
CA ARG A 176 10.40 24.40 20.48
C ARG A 176 11.87 24.05 20.20
N VAL A 177 12.18 22.76 20.06
CA VAL A 177 13.52 22.30 19.68
C VAL A 177 13.92 22.82 18.30
N THR A 178 13.03 22.68 17.32
CA THR A 178 13.30 23.14 15.95
C THR A 178 13.36 24.66 15.83
N GLU A 179 12.63 25.42 16.64
CA GLU A 179 12.69 26.88 16.69
C GLU A 179 14.03 27.36 17.26
N ALA A 180 14.51 26.73 18.33
CA ALA A 180 15.78 27.09 18.97
C ALA A 180 16.97 27.01 18.00
N TYR A 181 16.96 26.03 17.10
CA TYR A 181 18.03 25.81 16.11
C TYR A 181 17.67 26.22 14.68
N ARG A 182 16.48 26.78 14.45
CA ARG A 182 15.95 27.12 13.10
C ARG A 182 15.99 25.93 12.14
N TRP A 183 15.66 24.74 12.64
CA TRP A 183 15.62 23.51 11.84
C TRP A 183 14.33 23.35 11.04
N LEU A 184 13.36 24.23 11.22
CA LEU A 184 12.20 24.35 10.34
C LEU A 184 12.06 25.79 9.84
N ASP A 185 11.52 25.96 8.64
CA ASP A 185 11.17 27.27 8.09
C ASP A 185 9.66 27.40 7.81
N PRO A 186 8.88 27.87 8.81
CA PRO A 186 7.45 28.10 8.64
C PRO A 186 7.14 29.22 7.63
N ALA A 187 8.02 30.22 7.47
CA ALA A 187 7.80 31.35 6.57
C ALA A 187 7.95 30.93 5.10
N ALA A 188 8.95 30.11 4.78
CA ALA A 188 9.09 29.48 3.47
C ALA A 188 7.91 28.54 3.17
N SER A 189 7.47 27.77 4.16
CA SER A 189 6.30 26.89 4.05
C SER A 189 5.04 27.69 3.68
N ALA A 190 4.74 28.76 4.43
CA ALA A 190 3.59 29.63 4.21
C ALA A 190 3.63 30.34 2.84
N THR A 191 4.81 30.73 2.39
CA THR A 191 5.00 31.42 1.10
C THR A 191 4.88 30.47 -0.08
N THR A 192 5.34 29.23 0.05
CA THR A 192 5.44 28.27 -1.08
C THR A 192 4.16 27.48 -1.29
N THR A 193 3.55 26.95 -0.22
CA THR A 193 2.41 26.01 -0.37
C THR A 193 1.35 26.16 0.72
N GLY A 194 1.73 26.62 1.92
CA GLY A 194 0.81 26.81 3.05
C GLY A 194 1.18 25.95 4.26
N SER A 195 0.22 25.75 5.18
CA SER A 195 0.45 24.96 6.39
C SER A 195 0.72 23.49 6.08
N SER A 196 1.44 22.81 6.97
CA SER A 196 1.71 21.36 6.90
C SER A 196 2.57 20.91 5.70
N TRP A 197 3.35 21.83 5.11
CA TRP A 197 4.38 21.58 4.09
C TRP A 197 5.76 22.02 4.60
N PRO A 198 6.36 21.29 5.55
CA PRO A 198 7.54 21.76 6.26
C PRO A 198 8.77 21.81 5.36
N PHE A 199 9.53 22.89 5.47
CA PHE A 199 10.93 22.94 5.03
C PHE A 199 11.83 22.46 6.17
N LEU A 200 12.46 21.29 6.01
CA LEU A 200 13.47 20.78 6.95
C LEU A 200 14.82 21.45 6.67
N LEU A 201 15.48 21.93 7.73
CA LEU A 201 16.79 22.58 7.68
C LEU A 201 17.77 21.91 8.65
N GLY A 202 19.07 22.10 8.39
CA GLY A 202 20.15 21.69 9.29
C GLY A 202 20.05 20.21 9.70
N ALA A 203 20.04 19.96 11.01
CA ALA A 203 20.03 18.60 11.55
C ALA A 203 18.74 17.83 11.22
N THR A 204 17.58 18.49 11.05
CA THR A 204 16.34 17.75 10.70
C THR A 204 16.34 17.26 9.26
N ALA A 205 16.93 18.01 8.33
CA ALA A 205 17.14 17.56 6.96
C ALA A 205 18.14 16.38 6.91
N GLN A 206 19.21 16.44 7.72
CA GLN A 206 20.15 15.32 7.85
C GLN A 206 19.51 14.09 8.52
N LEU A 207 18.66 14.28 9.53
CA LEU A 207 17.87 13.21 10.15
C LEU A 207 16.97 12.52 9.14
N GLU A 208 16.33 13.25 8.22
CA GLU A 208 15.51 12.63 7.16
C GLU A 208 16.33 11.63 6.33
N HIS A 209 17.55 12.00 5.92
CA HIS A 209 18.45 11.11 5.21
C HIS A 209 18.93 9.95 6.07
N ALA A 210 19.34 10.23 7.32
CA ALA A 210 19.88 9.22 8.22
C ALA A 210 18.84 8.15 8.60
N LEU A 211 17.61 8.55 8.92
CA LEU A 211 16.50 7.65 9.22
C LEU A 211 16.13 6.80 8.00
N SER A 212 16.07 7.41 6.82
CA SER A 212 15.77 6.70 5.58
C SER A 212 16.85 5.66 5.26
N GLY A 213 18.12 6.05 5.40
CA GLY A 213 19.27 5.18 5.18
C GLY A 213 19.33 4.01 6.17
N TYR A 214 19.09 4.28 7.46
CA TYR A 214 19.06 3.25 8.49
C TYR A 214 17.97 2.22 8.24
N ALA A 215 16.72 2.66 8.04
CA ALA A 215 15.60 1.76 7.77
C ALA A 215 15.79 0.95 6.48
N LEU A 216 16.31 1.59 5.42
CA LEU A 216 16.63 0.93 4.15
C LEU A 216 17.73 -0.13 4.34
N SER A 217 18.80 0.21 5.06
CA SER A 217 19.90 -0.71 5.36
C SER A 217 19.44 -1.92 6.16
N THR A 218 18.59 -1.72 7.17
CA THR A 218 18.01 -2.80 7.97
C THR A 218 17.15 -3.73 7.10
N ALA A 219 16.29 -3.19 6.24
CA ALA A 219 15.49 -4.00 5.32
C ALA A 219 16.37 -4.83 4.35
N ILE A 220 17.41 -4.23 3.78
CA ILE A 220 18.34 -4.91 2.86
C ILE A 220 19.07 -6.06 3.58
N LYS A 221 19.48 -5.88 4.84
CA LYS A 221 20.05 -6.95 5.68
C LYS A 221 19.10 -8.15 5.82
N HIS A 222 17.79 -7.91 5.82
CA HIS A 222 16.74 -8.94 5.82
C HIS A 222 16.37 -9.46 4.42
N GLY A 223 17.15 -9.14 3.38
CA GLY A 223 16.97 -9.67 2.03
C GLY A 223 15.89 -8.96 1.20
N TYR A 224 15.45 -7.77 1.62
CA TYR A 224 14.57 -6.94 0.80
C TYR A 224 15.34 -6.32 -0.36
N THR A 225 14.76 -6.37 -1.57
CA THR A 225 15.35 -5.74 -2.74
C THR A 225 15.04 -4.25 -2.74
N PRO A 226 16.04 -3.35 -2.80
CA PRO A 226 15.79 -1.92 -2.83
C PRO A 226 15.20 -1.48 -4.17
N VAL A 227 14.24 -0.56 -4.12
CA VAL A 227 13.53 0.00 -5.27
C VAL A 227 13.36 1.51 -5.08
N SER A 228 13.53 2.28 -6.15
CA SER A 228 13.14 3.70 -6.20
C SER A 228 11.88 3.83 -7.07
N PRO A 229 10.67 3.78 -6.48
CA PRO A 229 9.43 3.80 -7.24
C PRO A 229 9.05 5.22 -7.73
N PRO A 230 8.26 5.35 -8.81
CA PRO A 230 7.67 6.62 -9.20
C PRO A 230 6.62 7.09 -8.18
N GLU A 231 6.51 8.39 -7.99
CA GLU A 231 5.55 9.02 -7.07
C GLU A 231 4.28 9.50 -7.79
N VAL A 232 4.39 9.79 -9.10
CA VAL A 232 3.25 10.02 -9.99
C VAL A 232 2.80 8.68 -10.55
N ILE A 233 1.56 8.31 -10.26
CA ILE A 233 0.97 7.01 -10.61
C ILE A 233 -0.40 7.20 -11.26
N SER A 234 -0.92 6.15 -11.90
CA SER A 234 -2.30 6.15 -12.36
C SER A 234 -3.27 5.97 -11.20
N ALA A 235 -4.37 6.74 -11.20
CA ALA A 235 -5.44 6.64 -10.21
C ALA A 235 -6.04 5.21 -10.14
N ASP A 236 -6.16 4.52 -11.28
CA ASP A 236 -6.62 3.12 -11.34
C ASP A 236 -5.75 2.19 -10.47
N VAL A 237 -4.43 2.41 -10.45
CA VAL A 237 -3.51 1.61 -9.64
C VAL A 237 -3.72 1.90 -8.14
N ALA A 238 -3.89 3.17 -7.77
CA ALA A 238 -4.19 3.55 -6.39
C ALA A 238 -5.50 2.92 -5.89
N TRP A 239 -6.57 2.99 -6.70
CA TRP A 239 -7.85 2.37 -6.37
C TRP A 239 -7.75 0.85 -6.23
N ARG A 240 -7.02 0.19 -7.12
CA ARG A 240 -6.76 -1.26 -7.02
C ARG A 240 -5.99 -1.66 -5.76
N CYS A 241 -5.20 -0.75 -5.19
CA CYS A 241 -4.51 -0.96 -3.92
C CYS A 241 -5.38 -0.67 -2.69
N GLY A 242 -6.57 -0.09 -2.86
CA GLY A 242 -7.50 0.23 -1.78
C GLY A 242 -7.55 1.70 -1.37
N PHE A 243 -6.94 2.62 -2.15
CA PHE A 243 -6.91 4.06 -1.88
C PHE A 243 -8.05 4.83 -2.58
N GLN A 244 -9.19 4.17 -2.82
CA GLN A 244 -10.39 4.85 -3.34
C GLN A 244 -11.06 5.67 -2.22
N PRO A 245 -11.61 6.87 -2.50
CA PRO A 245 -12.37 7.63 -1.52
C PRO A 245 -13.54 6.81 -0.94
N ARG A 246 -13.62 6.71 0.39
CA ARG A 246 -14.68 5.93 1.08
C ARG A 246 -16.06 6.59 0.97
N ASP A 247 -16.11 7.91 0.93
CA ASP A 247 -17.34 8.71 0.92
C ASP A 247 -17.76 9.17 -0.50
N GLY A 248 -17.24 8.49 -1.54
CA GLY A 248 -17.45 8.86 -2.94
C GLY A 248 -16.87 10.23 -3.30
N ASP A 249 -17.42 10.86 -4.35
CA ASP A 249 -16.89 12.11 -4.91
C ASP A 249 -17.07 13.33 -3.99
N ASN A 250 -17.95 13.23 -2.99
CA ASN A 250 -18.35 14.33 -2.10
C ASN A 250 -17.59 14.34 -0.76
N GLY A 251 -16.75 13.35 -0.50
CA GLY A 251 -15.95 13.27 0.73
C GLY A 251 -14.61 13.98 0.67
N PRO A 252 -13.95 14.19 1.82
CA PRO A 252 -12.58 14.69 1.89
C PRO A 252 -11.62 13.75 1.14
N ARG A 253 -11.18 14.18 -0.04
CA ARG A 253 -10.24 13.42 -0.88
C ARG A 253 -8.87 13.42 -0.20
N GLN A 254 -8.34 12.24 0.12
CA GLN A 254 -6.98 12.09 0.69
C GLN A 254 -5.87 12.08 -0.37
N THR A 255 -6.23 11.99 -1.66
CA THR A 255 -5.30 11.86 -2.79
C THR A 255 -5.24 13.17 -3.58
N TYR A 256 -4.02 13.60 -3.94
CA TYR A 256 -3.80 14.70 -4.87
C TYR A 256 -3.83 14.18 -6.32
N PHE A 257 -4.63 14.80 -7.18
CA PHE A 257 -4.75 14.46 -8.60
C PHE A 257 -4.03 15.50 -9.46
N LEU A 258 -3.42 15.05 -10.54
CA LEU A 258 -2.79 15.94 -11.52
C LEU A 258 -3.82 16.37 -12.57
N GLU A 259 -3.85 17.67 -12.88
CA GLU A 259 -4.63 18.18 -14.00
C GLU A 259 -3.97 17.81 -15.32
N SER A 260 -4.78 17.55 -16.35
CA SER A 260 -4.33 17.33 -17.73
C SER A 260 -5.01 18.36 -18.62
N GLU A 261 -4.22 19.22 -19.25
CA GLU A 261 -4.71 20.25 -20.18
C GLU A 261 -5.30 19.65 -21.47
N HIS A 262 -4.87 18.44 -21.81
CA HIS A 262 -5.37 17.74 -22.98
C HIS A 262 -6.61 16.96 -22.52
N GLY A 263 -7.80 17.49 -22.81
CA GLY A 263 -9.11 16.85 -22.60
C GLY A 263 -9.32 15.56 -23.39
N ASP A 264 -8.24 14.92 -23.83
CA ASP A 264 -8.27 13.62 -24.46
C ASP A 264 -8.54 12.56 -23.38
N HIS A 265 -9.72 11.96 -23.46
CA HIS A 265 -10.10 10.73 -22.76
C HIS A 265 -9.15 9.53 -23.03
N ALA A 266 -8.09 9.74 -23.83
CA ALA A 266 -7.08 8.75 -24.16
C ALA A 266 -6.04 8.53 -23.04
N HIS A 267 -5.82 9.51 -22.14
CA HIS A 267 -4.83 9.40 -21.08
C HIS A 267 -5.45 9.06 -19.72
N LYS A 268 -4.80 8.14 -18.98
CA LYS A 268 -5.25 7.73 -17.64
C LYS A 268 -5.10 8.89 -16.66
N GLN A 269 -6.11 9.15 -15.82
CA GLN A 269 -6.00 10.08 -14.70
C GLN A 269 -4.79 9.72 -13.83
N LEU A 270 -3.93 10.70 -13.58
CA LEU A 270 -2.75 10.57 -12.73
C LEU A 270 -2.98 11.19 -11.36
N CYS A 271 -2.29 10.66 -10.35
CA CYS A 271 -2.30 11.16 -8.98
C CYS A 271 -0.92 10.98 -8.31
N LEU A 272 -0.71 11.68 -7.21
CA LEU A 272 0.43 11.49 -6.33
C LEU A 272 0.16 10.33 -5.36
N ALA A 273 1.14 9.44 -5.22
CA ALA A 273 1.01 8.28 -4.35
C ALA A 273 1.02 8.68 -2.86
N GLY A 274 0.07 8.14 -2.08
CA GLY A 274 0.02 8.32 -0.62
C GLY A 274 0.96 7.41 0.17
N THR A 275 1.69 6.53 -0.54
CA THR A 275 2.70 5.60 -0.02
C THR A 275 3.42 4.91 -1.19
N ALA A 276 4.69 4.52 -1.00
CA ALA A 276 5.44 3.70 -1.94
C ALA A 276 4.86 2.28 -2.12
N GLU A 277 3.96 1.82 -1.24
CA GLU A 277 3.22 0.55 -1.39
C GLU A 277 2.57 0.42 -2.77
N ILE A 278 1.91 1.49 -3.22
CA ILE A 278 1.09 1.46 -4.43
C ILE A 278 1.93 1.14 -5.68
N PRO A 279 3.01 1.88 -5.98
CA PRO A 279 3.88 1.51 -7.10
C PRO A 279 4.63 0.18 -6.88
N LEU A 280 4.99 -0.19 -5.65
CA LEU A 280 5.63 -1.49 -5.37
C LEU A 280 4.70 -2.68 -5.66
N ALA A 281 3.41 -2.57 -5.33
CA ALA A 281 2.39 -3.54 -5.70
C ALA A 281 2.24 -3.62 -7.24
N ALA A 282 2.22 -2.46 -7.89
CA ALA A 282 2.06 -2.34 -9.34
C ALA A 282 3.21 -2.97 -10.15
N MET A 283 4.43 -3.06 -9.60
CA MET A 283 5.55 -3.77 -10.23
C MET A 283 5.23 -5.23 -10.57
N ASN A 284 4.24 -5.81 -9.89
CA ASN A 284 3.82 -7.19 -10.12
C ASN A 284 2.44 -7.33 -10.75
N ALA A 285 1.82 -6.22 -11.17
CA ALA A 285 0.51 -6.23 -11.81
C ALA A 285 0.51 -7.09 -13.08
N GLY A 286 -0.50 -7.95 -13.21
CA GLY A 286 -0.68 -8.90 -14.31
C GLY A 286 0.31 -10.07 -14.34
N ARG A 287 1.29 -10.14 -13.43
CA ARG A 287 2.32 -11.19 -13.45
C ARG A 287 1.81 -12.50 -12.84
N THR A 288 2.27 -13.60 -13.39
CA THR A 288 2.20 -14.93 -12.78
C THR A 288 3.60 -15.35 -12.36
N LEU A 289 3.84 -15.42 -11.06
CA LEU A 289 5.12 -15.79 -10.45
C LEU A 289 5.26 -17.32 -10.35
N ALA A 290 6.47 -17.84 -10.40
CA ALA A 290 6.71 -19.23 -10.01
C ALA A 290 6.71 -19.34 -8.48
N HIS A 291 6.15 -20.42 -7.91
CA HIS A 291 6.11 -20.62 -6.45
C HIS A 291 7.48 -20.51 -5.78
N ALA A 292 8.55 -21.02 -6.43
CA ALA A 292 9.92 -20.93 -5.94
C ALA A 292 10.49 -19.50 -5.87
N GLN A 293 9.82 -18.49 -6.44
CA GLN A 293 10.19 -17.08 -6.30
C GLN A 293 9.59 -16.44 -5.05
N LEU A 294 8.64 -17.10 -4.39
CA LEU A 294 7.93 -16.57 -3.24
C LEU A 294 8.64 -16.94 -1.92
N PRO A 295 8.64 -16.04 -0.92
CA PRO A 295 8.12 -14.68 -1.00
C PRO A 295 9.07 -13.71 -1.74
N VAL A 296 8.49 -12.79 -2.51
CA VAL A 296 9.18 -11.65 -3.14
C VAL A 296 9.13 -10.48 -2.17
N ARG A 297 10.25 -9.77 -2.00
CA ARG A 297 10.40 -8.67 -1.02
C ARG A 297 11.03 -7.43 -1.64
N TYR A 298 10.40 -6.28 -1.42
CA TYR A 298 10.88 -4.98 -1.87
C TYR A 298 10.91 -3.97 -0.73
N VAL A 299 11.94 -3.15 -0.68
CA VAL A 299 11.98 -1.95 0.16
C VAL A 299 12.10 -0.72 -0.72
N GLY A 300 11.25 0.27 -0.53
CA GLY A 300 11.26 1.50 -1.32
C GLY A 300 11.26 2.75 -0.46
N VAL A 301 12.11 3.71 -0.81
CA VAL A 301 12.06 5.07 -0.24
C VAL A 301 11.32 5.96 -1.22
N GLY A 302 10.29 6.66 -0.76
CA GLY A 302 9.54 7.60 -1.59
C GLY A 302 8.84 8.67 -0.76
N ARG A 303 8.44 9.76 -1.41
CA ARG A 303 7.55 10.77 -0.82
C ARG A 303 6.11 10.27 -0.85
N ALA A 304 5.44 10.35 0.28
CA ALA A 304 4.01 10.10 0.43
C ALA A 304 3.27 11.44 0.44
N PHE A 305 2.23 11.55 -0.39
CA PHE A 305 1.40 12.74 -0.50
C PHE A 305 -0.01 12.46 0.01
N ARG A 306 -0.44 13.16 1.06
CA ARG A 306 -1.74 12.99 1.69
C ARG A 306 -2.39 14.35 1.91
N ALA A 307 -3.62 14.51 1.43
CA ALA A 307 -4.33 15.78 1.57
C ALA A 307 -4.79 16.03 3.02
N GLU A 308 -4.76 15.01 3.90
CA GLU A 308 -5.12 15.10 5.31
C GLU A 308 -6.45 15.83 5.54
N ALA A 309 -7.36 15.68 4.57
CA ALA A 309 -8.59 16.45 4.52
C ALA A 309 -9.48 16.07 5.71
N GLY A 310 -9.95 17.08 6.44
CA GLY A 310 -10.71 16.91 7.68
C GLY A 310 -9.86 16.99 8.96
N ALA A 311 -8.54 16.90 8.87
CA ALA A 311 -7.67 17.12 10.03
C ALA A 311 -7.61 18.61 10.38
N ARG A 312 -7.97 18.96 11.63
CA ARG A 312 -7.81 20.29 12.21
C ARG A 312 -7.25 20.15 13.63
N GLY A 313 -6.45 21.12 14.07
CA GLY A 313 -6.04 21.24 15.48
C GLY A 313 -4.56 20.95 15.73
N ALA A 314 -4.24 20.52 16.95
CA ALA A 314 -2.87 20.48 17.46
C ALA A 314 -1.92 19.56 16.65
N ASP A 315 -2.44 18.52 15.99
CA ASP A 315 -1.64 17.57 15.22
C ASP A 315 -1.11 18.11 13.89
N THR A 316 -1.67 19.20 13.37
CA THR A 316 -1.18 19.87 12.16
C THR A 316 -0.06 20.89 12.47
N ARG A 317 0.31 21.05 13.75
CA ARG A 317 1.45 21.89 14.16
C ARG A 317 2.72 21.03 14.16
N GLY A 318 3.78 21.55 13.55
CA GLY A 318 5.06 20.87 13.47
C GLY A 318 5.07 19.75 12.42
N LEU A 319 5.55 18.57 12.81
CA LEU A 319 5.86 17.47 11.86
C LEU A 319 4.97 16.23 11.97
N TYR A 320 4.00 16.20 12.89
CA TYR A 320 3.24 14.98 13.18
C TYR A 320 2.26 14.58 12.06
N ARG A 321 1.56 15.57 11.50
CA ARG A 321 0.63 15.41 10.37
C ARG A 321 0.93 16.46 9.30
N VAL A 322 1.53 16.01 8.20
CA VAL A 322 2.02 16.84 7.09
C VAL A 322 1.54 16.30 5.75
N HIS A 323 1.45 17.15 4.73
CA HIS A 323 0.90 16.77 3.42
C HIS A 323 1.87 15.99 2.54
N GLN A 324 3.18 16.21 2.74
CA GLN A 324 4.25 15.49 2.06
C GLN A 324 5.28 15.02 3.08
N PHE A 325 5.68 13.76 2.98
CA PHE A 325 6.72 13.22 3.85
C PHE A 325 7.46 12.06 3.24
N THR A 326 8.72 11.86 3.65
CA THR A 326 9.49 10.67 3.28
C THR A 326 9.01 9.46 4.08
N LYS A 327 8.83 8.34 3.38
CA LYS A 327 8.55 7.04 3.99
C LYS A 327 9.43 5.96 3.39
N VAL A 328 9.95 5.08 4.25
CA VAL A 328 10.57 3.81 3.83
C VAL A 328 9.51 2.72 3.94
N GLU A 329 9.18 2.08 2.82
CA GLU A 329 8.14 1.07 2.73
C GLU A 329 8.71 -0.32 2.48
N LEU A 330 8.26 -1.28 3.29
CA LEU A 330 8.44 -2.71 3.12
C LEU A 330 7.22 -3.27 2.37
N PHE A 331 7.44 -4.04 1.33
CA PHE A 331 6.38 -4.69 0.57
C PHE A 331 6.75 -6.14 0.27
N ALA A 332 5.79 -7.06 0.44
CA ALA A 332 6.00 -8.46 0.17
C ALA A 332 4.84 -9.09 -0.60
N ILE A 333 5.16 -10.08 -1.42
CA ILE A 333 4.21 -10.93 -2.12
C ILE A 333 4.54 -12.38 -1.77
N THR A 334 3.56 -13.12 -1.26
CA THR A 334 3.75 -14.49 -0.81
C THR A 334 2.62 -15.41 -1.28
N ALA A 335 2.78 -16.72 -1.08
CA ALA A 335 1.76 -17.69 -1.40
C ALA A 335 0.60 -17.63 -0.39
N SER A 336 -0.62 -17.93 -0.84
CA SER A 336 -1.86 -17.77 -0.08
C SER A 336 -2.18 -18.90 0.90
N GLY A 337 -1.47 -20.02 0.87
CA GLY A 337 -1.73 -21.20 1.70
C GLY A 337 -0.78 -21.37 2.90
N GLY A 338 -1.25 -22.09 3.93
CA GLY A 338 -0.42 -22.61 5.03
C GLY A 338 0.16 -21.57 5.99
N GLY A 339 -0.56 -20.46 6.24
CA GLY A 339 -0.11 -19.41 7.17
C GLY A 339 1.08 -18.58 6.68
N LYS A 340 1.46 -18.71 5.40
CA LYS A 340 2.63 -18.02 4.83
C LYS A 340 2.50 -16.49 4.85
N SER A 341 1.30 -15.94 4.66
CA SER A 341 1.09 -14.49 4.79
C SER A 341 1.28 -14.03 6.22
N ASP A 342 0.80 -14.77 7.21
CA ASP A 342 0.92 -14.38 8.62
C ASP A 342 2.38 -14.44 9.07
N ALA A 343 3.14 -15.44 8.62
CA ALA A 343 4.58 -15.51 8.86
C ALA A 343 5.34 -14.31 8.27
N VAL A 344 4.99 -13.86 7.06
CA VAL A 344 5.58 -12.66 6.46
C VAL A 344 5.14 -11.38 7.18
N MET A 345 3.93 -11.35 7.75
CA MET A 345 3.45 -10.22 8.56
C MET A 345 4.31 -10.07 9.82
N GLU A 346 4.59 -11.17 10.53
CA GLU A 346 5.48 -11.17 11.69
C GLU A 346 6.94 -10.87 11.33
N GLU A 347 7.41 -11.26 10.13
CA GLU A 347 8.73 -10.86 9.61
C GLU A 347 8.83 -9.34 9.46
N ILE A 348 7.85 -8.71 8.80
CA ILE A 348 7.80 -7.25 8.63
C ILE A 348 7.75 -6.55 9.99
N ARG A 349 6.91 -7.05 10.91
CA ARG A 349 6.82 -6.54 12.29
C ARG A 349 8.17 -6.66 13.01
N GLY A 350 8.90 -7.75 12.82
CA GLY A 350 10.25 -7.93 13.37
C GLY A 350 11.26 -6.90 12.87
N ILE A 351 11.22 -6.57 11.57
CA ILE A 351 12.07 -5.53 10.98
C ILE A 351 11.74 -4.15 11.57
N GLN A 352 10.46 -3.82 11.72
CA GLN A 352 10.02 -2.58 12.36
C GLN A 352 10.50 -2.48 13.80
N LYS A 353 10.43 -3.60 14.53
CA LYS A 353 10.91 -3.70 15.90
C LYS A 353 12.43 -3.46 15.98
N GLU A 354 13.24 -4.09 15.12
CA GLU A 354 14.69 -3.88 15.07
C GLU A 354 15.05 -2.40 14.78
N ILE A 355 14.31 -1.76 13.87
CA ILE A 355 14.49 -0.32 13.58
C ILE A 355 14.19 0.49 14.84
N ALA A 356 13.02 0.29 15.46
CA ALA A 356 12.60 1.03 16.65
C ALA A 356 13.52 0.83 17.86
N GLU A 357 13.96 -0.42 18.11
CA GLU A 357 14.90 -0.77 19.18
C GLU A 357 16.26 -0.09 18.96
N GLY A 358 16.79 -0.11 17.73
CA GLY A 358 18.04 0.57 17.42
C GLY A 358 17.96 2.10 17.56
N LEU A 359 16.77 2.68 17.40
CA LEU A 359 16.51 4.10 17.67
C LEU A 359 16.32 4.41 19.17
N GLY A 360 16.33 3.40 20.05
CA GLY A 360 16.22 3.60 21.50
C GLY A 360 14.89 4.20 21.96
N LEU A 361 13.81 4.01 21.20
CA LEU A 361 12.50 4.59 21.50
C LEU A 361 11.69 3.70 22.46
N SER A 362 10.90 4.33 23.34
CA SER A 362 9.83 3.64 24.08
C SER A 362 8.66 3.39 23.13
N VAL A 363 8.34 2.13 22.86
CA VAL A 363 7.37 1.73 21.83
C VAL A 363 6.33 0.76 22.38
N ARG A 364 5.10 0.87 21.88
CA ARG A 364 4.03 -0.11 22.05
C ARG A 364 3.52 -0.61 20.70
N VAL A 365 3.12 -1.88 20.65
CA VAL A 365 2.55 -2.52 19.46
C VAL A 365 1.07 -2.80 19.70
N LEU A 366 0.22 -2.35 18.77
CA LEU A 366 -1.23 -2.47 18.84
C LEU A 366 -1.76 -3.37 17.72
N ASP A 367 -2.70 -4.26 18.04
CA ASP A 367 -3.57 -4.92 17.06
C ASP A 367 -4.74 -4.00 16.77
N MET A 368 -4.84 -3.53 15.53
CA MET A 368 -5.77 -2.47 15.17
C MET A 368 -7.18 -3.01 14.94
N PRO A 369 -8.21 -2.30 15.40
CA PRO A 369 -9.58 -2.78 15.34
C PRO A 369 -10.18 -2.65 13.93
N THR A 370 -11.34 -3.26 13.71
CA THR A 370 -11.98 -3.37 12.39
C THR A 370 -12.20 -2.05 11.67
N SER A 371 -12.51 -0.94 12.37
CA SER A 371 -12.68 0.39 11.73
C SER A 371 -11.37 0.95 11.14
N GLU A 372 -10.23 0.56 11.70
CA GLU A 372 -8.90 1.12 11.41
C GLU A 372 -8.10 0.31 10.39
N LEU A 373 -8.69 -0.75 9.82
CA LEU A 373 -8.03 -1.60 8.83
C LEU A 373 -7.97 -0.98 7.41
N GLY A 374 -8.67 0.12 7.16
CA GLY A 374 -8.83 0.68 5.80
C GLY A 374 -9.62 -0.27 4.89
N ALA A 375 -9.40 -0.22 3.57
CA ALA A 375 -10.12 -1.10 2.62
C ALA A 375 -9.40 -2.44 2.37
N SER A 376 -8.07 -2.45 2.30
CA SER A 376 -7.29 -3.59 1.82
C SER A 376 -6.85 -4.57 2.91
N ALA A 377 -6.60 -4.11 4.15
CA ALA A 377 -6.05 -4.96 5.19
C ALA A 377 -7.09 -5.95 5.74
N SER A 378 -6.70 -7.21 5.87
CA SER A 378 -7.43 -8.21 6.65
C SER A 378 -7.04 -8.13 8.13
N ARG A 379 -5.76 -7.87 8.42
CA ARG A 379 -5.23 -7.60 9.76
C ARG A 379 -4.18 -6.50 9.68
N LYS A 380 -4.08 -5.67 10.72
CA LYS A 380 -3.16 -4.53 10.78
C LYS A 380 -2.57 -4.40 12.19
N TYR A 381 -1.27 -4.20 12.27
CA TYR A 381 -0.59 -3.80 13.51
C TYR A 381 0.01 -2.41 13.34
N ASP A 382 -0.14 -1.58 14.37
CA ASP A 382 0.54 -0.29 14.46
C ASP A 382 1.59 -0.33 15.57
N MET A 383 2.75 0.30 15.35
CA MET A 383 3.70 0.58 16.42
C MET A 383 3.71 2.07 16.69
N GLU A 384 3.58 2.43 17.95
CA GLU A 384 3.57 3.80 18.40
C GLU A 384 4.77 4.09 19.30
N ALA A 385 5.43 5.22 19.06
CA ALA A 385 6.48 5.72 19.94
C ALA A 385 5.91 6.74 20.92
N TRP A 386 6.42 6.73 22.15
CA TRP A 386 6.11 7.76 23.13
C TRP A 386 6.78 9.10 22.76
N MET A 387 5.99 10.17 22.73
CA MET A 387 6.43 11.53 22.38
C MET A 387 6.18 12.45 23.59
N PRO A 388 7.18 12.69 24.46
CA PRO A 388 6.98 13.37 25.74
C PRO A 388 6.61 14.86 25.62
N GLY A 389 7.00 15.53 24.54
CA GLY A 389 6.58 16.90 24.23
C GLY A 389 5.12 16.98 23.79
N ARG A 390 4.66 15.99 23.00
CA ARG A 390 3.24 15.81 22.65
C ARG A 390 2.39 15.24 23.79
N GLY A 391 3.01 14.55 24.74
CA GLY A 391 2.35 13.89 25.87
C GLY A 391 1.47 12.70 25.49
N LYS A 392 1.70 12.10 24.31
CA LYS A 392 0.92 10.98 23.77
C LYS A 392 1.80 10.01 23.00
N TRP A 393 1.30 8.80 22.82
CA TRP A 393 1.82 7.86 21.84
C TRP A 393 1.51 8.34 20.43
N GLY A 394 2.39 8.05 19.48
CA GLY A 394 2.15 8.34 18.07
C GLY A 394 2.66 7.25 17.15
N GLU A 395 1.81 6.82 16.22
CA GLU A 395 2.11 5.77 15.23
C GLU A 395 3.33 6.14 14.40
N ILE A 396 4.41 5.37 14.51
CA ILE A 396 5.63 5.51 13.71
C ILE A 396 5.70 4.49 12.58
N THR A 397 4.97 3.38 12.70
CA THR A 397 4.88 2.35 11.68
C THR A 397 3.53 1.66 11.70
N SER A 398 3.10 1.14 10.56
CA SER A 398 1.97 0.21 10.40
C SER A 398 2.38 -0.97 9.54
N THR A 399 1.76 -2.14 9.76
CA THR A 399 1.96 -3.36 8.96
C THR A 399 0.63 -4.03 8.69
N SER A 400 0.38 -4.38 7.43
CA SER A 400 -0.90 -4.96 7.00
C SER A 400 -0.71 -6.26 6.22
N ASN A 401 -1.52 -7.27 6.56
CA ASN A 401 -1.76 -8.41 5.68
C ASN A 401 -3.00 -8.12 4.83
N CYS A 402 -2.82 -7.89 3.53
CA CYS A 402 -3.91 -7.58 2.60
C CYS A 402 -4.52 -8.81 1.94
N THR A 403 -4.07 -10.01 2.31
CA THR A 403 -4.43 -11.29 1.68
C THR A 403 -4.47 -11.14 0.16
N ASP A 404 -5.52 -11.61 -0.51
CA ASP A 404 -5.65 -11.55 -1.97
C ASP A 404 -6.34 -10.27 -2.49
N TYR A 405 -6.64 -9.29 -1.63
CA TYR A 405 -7.39 -8.07 -2.01
C TYR A 405 -6.74 -7.33 -3.18
N GLN A 406 -5.46 -6.97 -3.02
CA GLN A 406 -4.70 -6.24 -4.04
C GLN A 406 -4.32 -7.17 -5.20
N ALA A 407 -3.97 -8.42 -4.90
CA ALA A 407 -3.59 -9.41 -5.91
C ALA A 407 -4.72 -9.68 -6.93
N ARG A 408 -5.97 -9.77 -6.47
CA ARG A 408 -7.16 -9.92 -7.33
C ARG A 408 -7.44 -8.70 -8.18
N ARG A 409 -7.18 -7.50 -7.63
CA ARG A 409 -7.36 -6.21 -8.31
C ARG A 409 -6.26 -5.92 -9.31
N LEU A 410 -5.02 -6.31 -9.03
CA LEU A 410 -3.86 -6.11 -9.90
C LEU A 410 -3.54 -7.32 -10.79
N GLY A 411 -4.19 -8.47 -10.58
CA GLY A 411 -3.96 -9.69 -11.35
C GLY A 411 -2.67 -10.45 -10.99
N ILE A 412 -2.17 -10.28 -9.76
CA ILE A 412 -0.94 -10.91 -9.24
C ILE A 412 -1.23 -12.36 -8.87
N ARG A 413 -0.59 -13.29 -9.57
CA ARG A 413 -0.81 -14.72 -9.41
C ARG A 413 0.50 -15.48 -9.19
N TYR A 414 0.41 -16.72 -8.74
CA TYR A 414 1.51 -17.66 -8.76
C TYR A 414 1.08 -19.04 -9.23
N LYS A 415 2.02 -19.77 -9.84
CA LYS A 415 1.84 -21.15 -10.26
C LYS A 415 2.47 -22.09 -9.24
N ASP A 416 1.70 -23.07 -8.78
CA ASP A 416 2.13 -24.17 -7.90
C ASP A 416 1.64 -25.50 -8.49
N GLY A 417 2.56 -26.34 -8.96
CA GLY A 417 2.21 -27.47 -9.84
C GLY A 417 1.44 -27.00 -11.08
N ASP A 418 0.27 -27.59 -11.34
CA ASP A 418 -0.66 -27.14 -12.39
C ASP A 418 -1.68 -26.11 -11.92
N GLY A 419 -1.68 -25.78 -10.62
CA GLY A 419 -2.58 -24.81 -10.02
C GLY A 419 -2.14 -23.36 -10.28
N LEU A 420 -3.13 -22.48 -10.53
CA LEU A 420 -2.93 -21.04 -10.65
C LEU A 420 -3.70 -20.35 -9.52
N HIS A 421 -2.99 -19.64 -8.66
CA HIS A 421 -3.53 -19.05 -7.44
C HIS A 421 -3.28 -17.54 -7.42
N PHE A 422 -4.16 -16.78 -6.78
CA PHE A 422 -3.84 -15.39 -6.42
C PHE A 422 -2.87 -15.39 -5.24
N ALA A 423 -1.86 -14.52 -5.32
CA ALA A 423 -0.90 -14.32 -4.24
C ALA A 423 -1.54 -13.56 -3.07
N HIS A 424 -0.88 -13.57 -1.92
CA HIS A 424 -1.15 -12.61 -0.85
C HIS A 424 -0.14 -11.46 -0.91
N THR A 425 -0.59 -10.24 -0.60
CA THR A 425 0.27 -9.06 -0.48
C THR A 425 0.32 -8.55 0.95
N LEU A 426 1.49 -8.03 1.33
CA LEU A 426 1.73 -7.42 2.63
C LEU A 426 2.52 -6.15 2.45
N ASN A 427 2.23 -5.16 3.30
CA ASN A 427 2.96 -3.91 3.38
C ASN A 427 3.35 -3.63 4.83
N GLY A 428 4.39 -2.84 5.02
CA GLY A 428 4.69 -2.26 6.31
C GLY A 428 5.61 -1.06 6.20
N THR A 429 5.42 -0.10 7.09
CA THR A 429 6.26 1.10 7.14
C THR A 429 7.56 0.77 7.86
N GLY A 430 8.71 0.82 7.18
CA GLY A 430 10.02 0.73 7.82
C GLY A 430 10.37 2.00 8.60
N ALA A 431 10.00 3.17 8.06
CA ALA A 431 10.17 4.46 8.74
C ALA A 431 9.17 5.50 8.22
N ALA A 432 8.30 6.03 9.09
CA ALA A 432 7.57 7.28 8.86
C ALA A 432 8.43 8.45 9.36
N VAL A 433 9.24 9.01 8.46
CA VAL A 433 10.36 9.89 8.83
C VAL A 433 9.95 11.09 9.70
N PRO A 434 8.90 11.88 9.39
CA PRO A 434 8.57 13.05 10.23
C PRO A 434 8.23 12.67 11.66
N ARG A 435 7.47 11.59 11.87
CA ARG A 435 7.07 11.14 13.21
C ARG A 435 8.24 10.57 13.99
N LEU A 436 9.20 9.93 13.30
CA LEU A 436 10.46 9.52 13.92
C LEU A 436 11.34 10.71 14.30
N ILE A 437 11.38 11.77 13.47
CA ILE A 437 12.06 13.02 13.84
C ILE A 437 11.42 13.59 15.12
N VAL A 438 10.09 13.68 15.19
CA VAL A 438 9.39 14.11 16.41
C VAL A 438 9.82 13.25 17.60
N ALA A 439 9.69 11.93 17.52
CA ALA A 439 10.03 11.03 18.62
C ALA A 439 11.49 11.20 19.07
N LEU A 440 12.44 11.31 18.14
CA LEU A 440 13.87 11.46 18.47
C LEU A 440 14.20 12.82 19.07
N LEU A 441 13.63 13.92 18.55
CA LEU A 441 13.87 15.24 19.12
C LEU A 441 13.31 15.34 20.55
N GLU A 442 12.08 14.88 20.77
CA GLU A 442 11.44 15.02 22.09
C GLU A 442 12.09 14.12 23.16
N ASN A 443 12.49 12.89 22.78
CA ASN A 443 13.18 11.99 23.71
C ASN A 443 14.66 12.38 23.89
N GLY A 444 15.31 12.87 22.84
CA GLY A 444 16.74 13.19 22.81
C GLY A 444 17.13 14.59 23.28
N VAL A 445 16.20 15.54 23.35
CA VAL A 445 16.55 16.92 23.72
C VAL A 445 17.16 17.00 25.13
N ARG A 446 18.27 17.73 25.22
CA ARG A 446 18.91 18.14 26.47
C ARG A 446 18.44 19.54 26.82
N LEU A 447 17.93 19.68 28.04
CA LEU A 447 17.41 20.94 28.57
C LEU A 447 18.30 21.40 29.72
N GLY A 448 18.61 22.69 29.72
CA GLY A 448 19.31 23.32 30.84
C GLY A 448 18.40 23.59 32.04
N ALA A 449 18.97 24.23 33.06
CA ALA A 449 18.28 24.48 34.34
C ALA A 449 16.99 25.30 34.20
N GLU A 450 16.91 26.21 33.22
CA GLU A 450 15.74 27.07 32.96
C GLU A 450 14.86 26.53 31.81
N GLY A 451 15.11 25.31 31.35
CA GLY A 451 14.36 24.66 30.26
C GLY A 451 14.73 25.16 28.86
N GLN A 452 15.81 25.90 28.70
CA GLN A 452 16.39 26.22 27.40
C GLN A 452 16.97 24.97 26.74
N VAL A 453 16.94 24.93 25.41
CA VAL A 453 17.47 23.81 24.62
C VAL A 453 19.00 23.94 24.52
N GLU A 454 19.73 22.91 24.92
CA GLU A 454 21.21 22.88 24.95
C GLU A 454 21.83 21.88 23.96
N GLY A 455 21.01 20.99 23.40
CA GLY A 455 21.42 20.07 22.34
C GLY A 455 20.45 18.91 22.21
N VAL A 456 20.80 17.95 21.35
CA VAL A 456 20.01 16.74 21.13
C VAL A 456 20.93 15.53 21.16
N ASP A 457 20.54 14.55 21.98
CA ASP A 457 21.11 13.21 21.98
C ASP A 457 20.42 12.37 20.91
N LEU A 458 21.20 11.85 19.96
CA LEU A 458 20.70 11.00 18.88
C LEU A 458 21.27 9.58 18.99
N PRO A 459 20.52 8.55 18.59
CA PRO A 459 20.97 7.16 18.65
C PRO A 459 22.23 6.92 17.82
N GLN A 460 23.22 6.23 18.42
CA GLN A 460 24.50 5.90 17.79
C GLN A 460 24.36 5.17 16.44
N VAL A 461 23.27 4.42 16.21
CA VAL A 461 23.01 3.72 14.94
C VAL A 461 22.85 4.65 13.74
N LEU A 462 22.41 5.90 13.96
CA LEU A 462 22.19 6.88 12.90
C LEU A 462 23.49 7.52 12.41
N ARG A 463 24.57 7.46 13.22
CA ARG A 463 25.85 8.09 12.90
C ARG A 463 26.44 7.64 11.57
N ALA A 464 26.26 6.36 11.22
CA ALA A 464 26.76 5.80 9.95
C ALA A 464 26.03 6.38 8.71
N PHE A 465 24.88 7.01 8.90
CA PHE A 465 24.04 7.58 7.84
C PHE A 465 23.97 9.11 7.90
N TRP A 466 24.73 9.74 8.81
CA TRP A 466 24.77 11.19 8.97
C TRP A 466 25.65 11.84 7.90
N LEU A 467 25.05 12.68 7.05
CA LEU A 467 25.70 13.30 5.90
C LEU A 467 26.09 14.76 6.19
N GLY A 468 26.97 14.97 7.16
CA GLY A 468 27.41 16.32 7.52
C GLY A 468 28.24 16.37 8.79
N PRO A 469 28.74 17.56 9.17
CA PRO A 469 29.39 17.74 10.45
C PRO A 469 28.40 17.47 11.60
N GLU A 470 28.92 16.99 12.73
CA GLU A 470 28.15 16.84 13.98
C GLU A 470 27.89 18.20 14.67
N LYS A 471 28.36 19.29 14.04
CA LYS A 471 28.28 20.70 14.48
C LYS A 471 27.28 21.47 13.64
N ASP A 472 26.54 22.37 14.28
CA ASP A 472 25.69 23.36 13.61
C ASP A 472 26.09 24.74 14.15
N GLY A 473 26.75 25.56 13.31
CA GLY A 473 27.44 26.77 13.76
C GLY A 473 28.70 26.49 14.62
N ASP A 474 28.86 27.23 15.73
CA ASP A 474 30.05 27.18 16.60
C ASP A 474 29.95 26.15 17.76
N GLY A 475 28.88 25.35 17.84
CA GLY A 475 28.63 24.42 18.95
C GLY A 475 28.40 22.95 18.54
N ASP A 476 28.76 22.01 19.42
CA ASP A 476 28.41 20.58 19.33
C ASP A 476 26.94 20.37 19.74
N VAL A 477 26.02 20.61 18.80
CA VAL A 477 24.57 20.51 19.04
C VAL A 477 24.11 19.05 19.16
N ILE A 478 24.73 18.13 18.40
CA ILE A 478 24.38 16.72 18.39
C ILE A 478 25.38 15.92 19.22
N ARG A 479 24.89 15.02 20.07
CA ARG A 479 25.70 13.98 20.73
C ARG A 479 25.13 12.61 20.41
N TRP A 480 26.00 11.68 20.06
CA TRP A 480 25.61 10.29 19.85
C TRP A 480 25.56 9.53 21.18
N VAL A 481 24.47 8.81 21.44
CA VAL A 481 24.24 8.02 22.66
C VAL A 481 23.85 6.58 22.38
#